data_AF-A0A7E4V4S2-F1
#
_entry.id   AF-A0A7E4V4S2-F1
#
_cell.length_a   1.000
_cell.length_b   1.000
_cell.length_c   1.000
_cell.angle_alpha   90.00
_cell.angle_beta   90.00
_cell.angle_gamma   90.00
#
_symmetry.space_group_name_H-M   'P 1'
#
loop_
_entity.id
_entity.type
_entity.pdbx_description
1 polymer ?
#
loop_
_entity_poly.entity_id
_entity_poly.type
_entity_poly.pdbx_seq_one_letter_code
_entity_poly.pdbx_strand_id
1 'polypeptide(L)'
;MTDSNFPATEPPNIVPECEKVAGFEQKSAVSRHRSALRRVLNLAQQQRRLLFIVCCWVVMLSNTGHCGTLRPSCRLAGHEELIDVAGCDLVAVKVNKCHGYCSSISFLHPVDQGALAMKAECCRMLEVQKVSVNVSCKDGPRTIEIPSALECGCSFCAVDRI
;
A
#
# COMPACT_ATOMS: atom_id res chain seq x y z
N MET A 1 -43.35 -25.55 47.98
CA MET A 1 -44.42 -25.03 47.11
C MET A 1 -44.58 -26.04 45.99
N THR A 2 -45.38 -27.09 46.24
CA THR A 2 -46.84 -27.18 45.97
C THR A 2 -47.09 -27.19 44.47
N ASP A 3 -47.79 -28.13 43.85
CA ASP A 3 -48.55 -29.28 44.31
C ASP A 3 -48.89 -30.15 43.08
N SER A 4 -49.36 -31.38 43.34
CA SER A 4 -50.44 -32.12 42.62
C SER A 4 -50.23 -32.50 41.14
N ASN A 5 -50.09 -33.78 40.79
CA ASN A 5 -51.15 -34.80 40.63
C ASN A 5 -52.45 -34.26 39.97
N PHE A 6 -52.80 -34.75 38.77
CA PHE A 6 -53.84 -35.78 38.60
C PHE A 6 -53.98 -36.21 37.11
N PRO A 7 -54.45 -37.44 36.83
CA PRO A 7 -54.53 -38.07 35.52
C PRO A 7 -55.97 -38.04 34.95
N ALA A 8 -56.15 -38.43 33.68
CA ALA A 8 -57.41 -39.01 33.21
C ALA A 8 -57.18 -39.82 31.91
N THR A 9 -57.20 -41.15 31.97
CA THR A 9 -58.34 -42.04 31.60
C THR A 9 -58.71 -42.05 30.10
N GLU A 10 -58.24 -43.10 29.40
CA GLU A 10 -58.99 -44.10 28.59
C GLU A 10 -60.53 -43.92 28.39
N PRO A 11 -61.23 -44.61 27.44
CA PRO A 11 -60.80 -45.70 26.54
C PRO A 11 -61.49 -45.61 25.12
N PRO A 12 -62.07 -46.68 24.55
CA PRO A 12 -61.69 -47.25 23.27
C PRO A 12 -62.71 -46.91 22.17
N ASN A 13 -62.44 -47.28 20.92
CA ASN A 13 -63.45 -47.81 19.99
C ASN A 13 -62.69 -48.24 18.74
N ILE A 14 -62.42 -49.54 18.63
CA ILE A 14 -63.29 -50.48 17.92
C ILE A 14 -63.42 -50.09 16.44
N VAL A 15 -62.70 -50.88 15.68
CA VAL A 15 -62.60 -51.02 14.23
C VAL A 15 -64.01 -51.26 13.63
N PRO A 16 -64.26 -50.83 12.39
CA PRO A 16 -64.37 -51.84 11.35
C PRO A 16 -63.60 -51.48 10.07
N GLU A 17 -62.68 -52.38 9.76
CA GLU A 17 -62.43 -53.01 8.47
C GLU A 17 -62.84 -52.27 7.19
N CYS A 18 -61.82 -51.86 6.43
CA CYS A 18 -61.79 -52.09 5.00
C CYS A 18 -60.37 -52.47 4.63
N GLU A 19 -60.15 -53.77 4.54
CA GLU A 19 -58.98 -54.38 3.92
C GLU A 19 -58.81 -53.84 2.49
N LYS A 20 -57.63 -53.31 2.18
CA LYS A 20 -57.08 -53.24 0.82
C LYS A 20 -55.56 -53.03 0.87
N VAL A 21 -54.89 -54.18 0.83
CA VAL A 21 -53.75 -54.55 -0.03
C VAL A 21 -53.10 -53.44 -0.88
N ALA A 22 -51.77 -53.56 -0.98
CA ALA A 22 -50.81 -52.87 -1.86
C ALA A 22 -50.11 -51.67 -1.19
N GLY A 23 -48.89 -51.75 -0.69
CA GLY A 23 -47.78 -52.51 -1.24
C GLY A 23 -47.26 -51.85 -2.52
N PHE A 24 -46.11 -51.17 -2.39
CA PHE A 24 -45.04 -51.10 -3.40
C PHE A 24 -44.91 -49.92 -4.38
N GLU A 25 -45.88 -49.03 -4.59
CA GLU A 25 -45.79 -48.04 -5.71
C GLU A 25 -45.22 -46.64 -5.37
N GLN A 26 -45.00 -46.26 -4.10
CA GLN A 26 -44.62 -44.86 -3.77
C GLN A 26 -43.10 -44.56 -3.63
N LYS A 27 -42.22 -45.57 -3.66
CA LYS A 27 -40.77 -45.34 -3.51
C LYS A 27 -40.07 -44.88 -4.80
N SER A 28 -40.67 -45.12 -5.97
CA SER A 28 -40.03 -44.89 -7.27
C SER A 28 -40.05 -43.44 -7.76
N ALA A 29 -41.08 -42.65 -7.45
CA ALA A 29 -41.18 -41.25 -7.89
C ALA A 29 -40.31 -40.29 -7.04
N VAL A 30 -40.27 -40.51 -5.71
CA VAL A 30 -39.46 -39.72 -4.76
C VAL A 30 -37.95 -39.92 -5.00
N SER A 31 -37.54 -41.13 -5.40
CA SER A 31 -36.15 -41.47 -5.73
C SER A 31 -35.65 -40.74 -7.00
N ARG A 32 -36.50 -40.65 -8.04
CA ARG A 32 -36.19 -39.95 -9.30
C ARG A 32 -36.12 -38.43 -9.11
N HIS A 33 -37.00 -37.83 -8.31
CA HIS A 33 -36.93 -36.40 -8.01
C HIS A 33 -35.69 -36.02 -7.19
N ARG A 34 -35.29 -36.83 -6.20
CA ARG A 34 -34.08 -36.58 -5.39
C ARG A 34 -32.77 -36.74 -6.17
N SER A 35 -32.75 -37.55 -7.23
CA SER A 35 -31.58 -37.72 -8.09
C SER A 35 -31.47 -36.60 -9.13
N ALA A 36 -32.60 -36.13 -9.67
CA ALA A 36 -32.63 -34.94 -10.53
C ALA A 36 -32.24 -33.66 -9.76
N LEU A 37 -32.78 -33.43 -8.56
CA LEU A 37 -32.42 -32.28 -7.73
C LEU A 37 -30.92 -32.27 -7.36
N ARG A 38 -30.35 -33.44 -7.02
CA ARG A 38 -28.91 -33.58 -6.74
C ARG A 38 -28.04 -33.24 -7.95
N ARG A 39 -28.46 -33.59 -9.17
CA ARG A 39 -27.74 -33.23 -10.40
C ARG A 39 -27.76 -31.73 -10.66
N VAL A 40 -28.91 -31.07 -10.47
CA VAL A 40 -29.04 -29.61 -10.63
C VAL A 40 -28.26 -28.84 -9.56
N LEU A 41 -28.32 -29.28 -8.29
CA LEU A 41 -27.52 -28.72 -7.21
C LEU A 41 -26.01 -28.88 -7.46
N ASN A 42 -25.57 -30.03 -7.95
CA ASN A 42 -24.16 -30.28 -8.29
C ASN A 42 -23.68 -29.42 -9.47
N LEU A 43 -24.51 -29.22 -10.51
CA LEU A 43 -24.17 -28.33 -11.63
C LEU A 43 -24.10 -26.86 -11.19
N ALA A 44 -25.05 -26.40 -10.37
CA ALA A 44 -25.02 -25.05 -9.80
C ALA A 44 -23.82 -24.84 -8.86
N GLN A 45 -23.49 -25.86 -8.05
CA GLN A 45 -22.32 -25.86 -7.17
C GLN A 45 -21.00 -25.90 -7.96
N GLN A 46 -20.96 -26.63 -9.08
CA GLN A 46 -19.81 -26.68 -9.99
C GLN A 46 -19.62 -25.35 -10.73
N GLN A 47 -20.70 -24.71 -11.19
CA GLN A 47 -20.65 -23.37 -11.79
C GLN A 47 -20.17 -22.31 -10.78
N ARG A 48 -20.63 -22.37 -9.52
CA ARG A 48 -20.20 -21.45 -8.47
C ARG A 48 -18.72 -21.63 -8.11
N ARG A 49 -18.21 -22.85 -8.11
CA ARG A 49 -16.78 -23.16 -7.91
C ARG A 49 -15.92 -22.62 -9.06
N LEU A 50 -16.35 -22.81 -10.30
CA LEU A 50 -15.64 -22.30 -11.48
C LEU A 50 -15.58 -20.76 -11.49
N LEU A 51 -16.71 -20.09 -11.19
CA LEU A 51 -16.75 -18.64 -11.07
C LEU A 51 -15.81 -18.11 -9.99
N PHE A 52 -15.74 -18.79 -8.84
CA PHE A 52 -14.83 -18.40 -7.77
C PHE A 52 -13.36 -18.54 -8.18
N ILE A 53 -12.99 -19.64 -8.85
CA ILE A 53 -11.64 -19.87 -9.35
C ILE A 53 -11.25 -18.80 -10.39
N VAL A 54 -12.12 -18.52 -11.36
CA VAL A 54 -11.88 -17.48 -12.38
C VAL A 54 -11.73 -16.10 -11.73
N CYS A 55 -12.56 -15.76 -10.75
CA CYS A 55 -12.46 -14.49 -10.04
C CYS A 55 -11.14 -14.39 -9.25
N CYS A 56 -10.73 -15.44 -8.54
CA CYS A 56 -9.43 -15.48 -7.86
C CYS A 56 -8.27 -15.31 -8.85
N TRP A 57 -8.33 -15.95 -10.01
CA TRP A 57 -7.31 -15.79 -11.06
C TRP A 57 -7.26 -14.34 -11.55
N VAL A 58 -8.40 -13.71 -11.85
CA VAL A 58 -8.46 -12.31 -12.28
C VAL A 58 -7.88 -11.37 -11.21
N VAL A 59 -8.20 -11.58 -9.92
CA VAL A 59 -7.66 -10.78 -8.81
C VAL A 59 -6.14 -10.94 -8.68
N MET A 60 -5.61 -12.15 -8.85
CA MET A 60 -4.16 -12.40 -8.79
C MET A 60 -3.41 -11.78 -9.99
N LEU A 61 -3.99 -11.81 -11.20
CA LEU A 61 -3.41 -11.13 -12.37
C LEU A 61 -3.43 -9.59 -12.24
N SER A 62 -4.43 -9.05 -11.53
CA SER A 62 -4.56 -7.61 -11.30
C SER A 62 -3.53 -7.07 -10.29
N ASN A 63 -2.99 -7.94 -9.43
CA ASN A 63 -1.98 -7.60 -8.42
C ASN A 63 -0.55 -7.65 -8.98
N THR A 64 -0.33 -7.03 -10.14
CA THR A 64 1.03 -6.61 -10.51
C THR A 64 1.38 -5.39 -9.67
N GLY A 65 1.78 -5.66 -8.42
CA GLY A 65 2.35 -4.66 -7.53
C GLY A 65 3.48 -3.95 -8.26
N HIS A 66 3.23 -2.71 -8.69
CA HIS A 66 4.25 -1.89 -9.30
C HIS A 66 5.29 -1.59 -8.22
N CYS A 67 6.40 -2.33 -8.23
CA CYS A 67 7.61 -1.91 -7.54
C CYS A 67 8.10 -0.67 -8.30
N GLY A 68 7.61 0.50 -7.91
CA GLY A 68 7.99 1.76 -8.52
C GLY A 68 9.46 1.99 -8.26
N THR A 69 10.32 1.70 -9.25
CA THR A 69 11.71 2.16 -9.23
C THR A 69 11.68 3.67 -9.06
N LEU A 70 12.13 4.13 -7.89
CA LEU A 70 12.15 5.53 -7.53
C LEU A 70 13.15 6.24 -8.46
N ARG A 71 12.65 6.91 -9.50
CA ARG A 71 13.50 7.60 -10.48
C ARG A 71 14.14 8.83 -9.81
N PRO A 72 15.46 9.03 -9.93
CA PRO A 72 16.10 10.21 -9.33
C PRO A 72 15.42 11.48 -9.80
N SER A 73 15.17 12.40 -8.88
CA SER A 73 14.50 13.67 -9.14
C SER A 73 15.24 14.75 -8.38
N CYS A 74 16.06 15.53 -9.09
CA CYS A 74 16.78 16.68 -8.58
C CYS A 74 16.35 17.90 -9.38
N ARG A 75 15.81 18.93 -8.72
CA ARG A 75 15.24 20.11 -9.37
C ARG A 75 15.63 21.39 -8.65
N LEU A 76 15.60 22.48 -9.40
CA LEU A 76 15.75 23.83 -8.89
C LEU A 76 14.50 24.22 -8.07
N ALA A 77 14.70 24.82 -6.90
CA ALA A 77 13.64 25.31 -6.03
C ALA A 77 14.03 26.68 -5.45
N GLY A 78 13.14 27.66 -5.58
CA GLY A 78 13.31 28.94 -4.91
C GLY A 78 13.09 28.80 -3.40
N HIS A 79 13.99 29.39 -2.61
CA HIS A 79 13.95 29.38 -1.16
C HIS A 79 14.21 30.79 -0.62
N GLU A 80 13.53 31.15 0.46
CA GLU A 80 13.78 32.39 1.18
C GLU A 80 14.66 32.09 2.38
N GLU A 81 15.88 32.59 2.36
CA GLU A 81 16.87 32.37 3.41
C GLU A 81 17.02 33.63 4.25
N LEU A 82 16.92 33.45 5.57
CA LEU A 82 17.20 34.52 6.52
C LEU A 82 18.69 34.53 6.81
N ILE A 83 19.33 35.64 6.47
CA ILE A 83 20.76 35.83 6.69
C ILE A 83 20.94 36.60 7.99
N ASP A 84 21.55 35.92 8.96
CA ASP A 84 21.95 36.52 10.24
C ASP A 84 23.47 36.71 10.23
N VAL A 85 23.90 37.97 10.08
CA VAL A 85 25.31 38.34 10.16
C VAL A 85 25.54 39.06 11.48
N ALA A 86 26.55 38.60 12.24
CA ALA A 86 26.90 39.22 13.52
C ALA A 86 27.09 40.75 13.39
N GLY A 87 26.33 41.49 14.19
CA GLY A 87 26.35 42.95 14.23
C GLY A 87 25.53 43.67 13.14
N CYS A 88 24.72 42.93 12.37
CA CYS A 88 23.83 43.46 11.34
C CYS A 88 22.36 43.16 11.61
N ASP A 89 21.49 43.84 10.87
CA ASP A 89 20.07 43.51 10.80
C ASP A 89 19.85 42.21 10.01
N LEU A 90 18.84 41.42 10.41
CA LEU A 90 18.43 40.23 9.65
C LEU A 90 17.82 40.64 8.31
N VAL A 91 18.27 39.99 7.23
CA VAL A 91 17.75 40.22 5.88
C VAL A 91 17.22 38.91 5.29
N ALA A 92 16.01 38.96 4.74
CA ALA A 92 15.42 37.86 3.98
C ALA A 92 15.83 37.96 2.51
N VAL A 93 16.47 36.92 1.99
CA VAL A 93 16.97 36.87 0.61
C VAL A 93 16.34 35.69 -0.12
N LYS A 94 15.81 35.94 -1.31
CA LYS A 94 15.30 34.89 -2.18
C LYS A 94 16.43 34.35 -3.03
N VAL A 95 16.81 33.09 -2.80
CA VAL A 95 17.87 32.38 -3.52
C VAL A 95 17.34 31.06 -4.06
N ASN A 96 17.94 30.56 -5.13
CA ASN A 96 17.62 29.24 -5.63
C ASN A 96 18.50 28.19 -4.94
N LYS A 97 17.89 27.09 -4.52
CA LYS A 97 18.56 25.91 -3.97
C LYS A 97 18.13 24.65 -4.75
N CYS A 98 18.88 23.57 -4.59
CA CYS A 98 18.53 22.29 -5.18
C CYS A 98 17.69 21.46 -4.21
N HIS A 99 16.62 20.85 -4.71
CA HIS A 99 15.76 19.97 -3.93
C HIS A 99 15.51 18.69 -4.70
N GLY A 100 15.68 17.54 -4.03
CA GLY A 100 15.50 16.27 -4.68
C GLY A 100 16.18 15.09 -4.02
N TYR A 101 16.16 13.97 -4.72
CA TYR A 101 16.86 12.75 -4.35
C TYR A 101 17.56 12.15 -5.58
N CYS A 102 18.68 11.49 -5.33
CA CYS A 102 19.52 10.85 -6.33
C CYS A 102 19.76 9.38 -5.96
N SER A 103 20.34 8.60 -6.87
CA SER A 103 20.53 7.16 -6.65
C SER A 103 21.63 6.90 -5.63
N SER A 104 21.40 5.92 -4.76
CA SER A 104 22.43 5.37 -3.88
C SER A 104 22.30 3.86 -3.82
N ILE A 105 23.44 3.18 -3.93
CA ILE A 105 23.52 1.72 -3.90
C ILE A 105 24.67 1.34 -2.99
N SER A 106 24.40 0.44 -2.06
CA SER A 106 25.40 -0.19 -1.20
C SER A 106 25.52 -1.67 -1.56
N PHE A 107 26.74 -2.19 -1.55
CA PHE A 107 27.04 -3.58 -1.81
C PHE A 107 28.23 -4.03 -0.98
N LEU A 108 28.25 -5.31 -0.62
CA LEU A 108 29.38 -5.90 0.08
C LEU A 108 30.49 -6.19 -0.95
N HIS A 109 31.71 -5.73 -0.67
CA HIS A 109 32.84 -6.07 -1.52
C HIS A 109 33.11 -7.58 -1.44
N PRO A 110 33.18 -8.29 -2.58
CA PRO A 110 33.37 -9.74 -2.57
C PRO A 110 34.80 -10.16 -2.24
N VAL A 111 35.79 -9.26 -2.38
CA VAL A 111 37.21 -9.56 -2.16
C VAL A 111 37.65 -9.24 -0.72
N ASP A 112 37.21 -8.10 -0.19
CA ASP A 112 37.49 -7.70 1.19
C ASP A 112 36.34 -8.16 2.09
N GLN A 113 36.54 -9.27 2.79
CA GLN A 113 35.61 -9.94 3.72
C GLN A 113 34.72 -8.98 4.54
N GLY A 114 33.59 -8.56 3.97
CA GLY A 114 32.60 -7.73 4.67
C GLY A 114 32.83 -6.21 4.61
N ALA A 115 33.74 -5.71 3.77
CA ALA A 115 33.83 -4.26 3.55
C ALA A 115 32.60 -3.77 2.78
N LEU A 116 31.85 -2.82 3.37
CA LEU A 116 30.69 -2.21 2.73
C LEU A 116 31.16 -1.13 1.75
N ALA A 117 30.95 -1.35 0.45
CA ALA A 117 31.13 -0.35 -0.58
C ALA A 117 29.81 0.36 -0.87
N MET A 118 29.87 1.67 -1.07
CA MET A 118 28.70 2.45 -1.48
C MET A 118 29.02 3.36 -2.64
N LYS A 119 28.08 3.43 -3.59
CA LYS A 119 28.03 4.44 -4.64
C LYS A 119 26.81 5.30 -4.36
N ALA A 120 27.02 6.54 -3.94
CA ALA A 120 25.95 7.50 -3.65
C ALA A 120 26.12 8.77 -4.48
N GLU A 121 25.01 9.23 -5.04
CA GLU A 121 24.90 10.53 -5.68
C GLU A 121 24.06 11.46 -4.81
N CYS A 122 24.43 12.74 -4.80
CA CYS A 122 23.76 13.80 -4.08
C CYS A 122 23.20 14.83 -5.07
N CYS A 123 22.03 15.38 -4.75
CA CYS A 123 21.44 16.48 -5.50
C CYS A 123 22.14 17.78 -5.09
N ARG A 124 22.93 18.37 -6.00
CA ARG A 124 23.69 19.59 -5.72
C ARG A 124 23.61 20.60 -6.86
N MET A 125 24.06 21.82 -6.55
CA MET A 125 24.23 22.90 -7.53
C MET A 125 25.37 22.51 -8.47
N LEU A 126 25.07 22.41 -9.77
CA LEU A 126 26.08 22.21 -10.81
C LEU A 126 26.68 23.55 -11.24
N GLU A 127 25.82 24.56 -11.34
CA GLU A 127 26.19 25.92 -11.66
C GLU A 127 25.67 26.87 -10.57
N VAL A 128 26.55 27.75 -10.09
CA VAL A 128 26.28 28.66 -8.96
C VAL A 128 26.53 30.09 -9.42
N GLN A 129 25.56 30.95 -9.18
CA GLN A 129 25.67 32.39 -9.31
C GLN A 129 25.74 33.02 -7.92
N LYS A 130 26.63 34.00 -7.76
CA LYS A 130 26.72 34.78 -6.53
C LYS A 130 25.79 35.98 -6.59
N VAL A 131 24.91 36.11 -5.60
CA VAL A 131 24.00 37.24 -5.46
C VAL A 131 24.55 38.17 -4.37
N SER A 132 24.81 39.42 -4.73
CA SER A 132 25.28 40.44 -3.79
C SER A 132 24.10 41.05 -3.03
N VAL A 133 24.17 41.04 -1.71
CA VAL A 133 23.14 41.57 -0.82
C VAL A 133 23.76 42.61 0.10
N ASN A 134 23.13 43.78 0.16
CA ASN A 134 23.52 44.84 1.09
C ASN A 134 22.82 44.61 2.43
N VAL A 135 23.60 44.47 3.49
CA VAL A 135 23.11 44.34 4.86
C VAL A 135 23.52 45.58 5.66
N SER A 136 22.58 46.11 6.42
CA SER A 136 22.79 47.27 7.30
C SER A 136 23.35 46.80 8.63
N CYS A 137 24.45 47.39 9.06
CA CYS A 137 25.13 46.99 10.28
C CYS A 137 25.52 48.20 11.12
N LYS A 138 25.83 47.96 12.40
CA LYS A 138 26.20 49.02 13.34
C LYS A 138 27.42 49.83 12.89
N ASP A 139 28.37 49.16 12.23
CA ASP A 139 29.62 49.75 11.72
C ASP A 139 29.48 50.34 10.30
N GLY A 140 28.28 50.34 9.72
CA GLY A 140 27.98 50.78 8.36
C GLY A 140 27.43 49.66 7.47
N PRO A 141 26.91 50.01 6.26
CA PRO A 141 26.39 49.03 5.32
C PRO A 141 27.54 48.18 4.74
N ARG A 142 27.35 46.86 4.70
CA ARG A 142 28.29 45.90 4.08
C ARG A 142 27.58 45.11 2.99
N THR A 143 28.30 44.75 1.94
CA THR A 143 27.79 43.86 0.88
C THR A 143 28.34 42.46 1.10
N ILE A 144 27.46 41.48 1.12
CA ILE A 144 27.80 40.06 1.24
C ILE A 144 27.40 39.32 -0.04
N GLU A 145 28.13 38.27 -0.40
CA GLU A 145 27.83 37.43 -1.55
C GLU A 145 27.23 36.10 -1.09
N ILE A 146 26.06 35.75 -1.61
CA ILE A 146 25.34 34.53 -1.26
C ILE A 146 25.25 33.64 -2.51
N PRO A 147 25.59 32.34 -2.44
CA PRO A 147 25.45 31.44 -3.57
C PRO A 147 23.99 31.12 -3.86
N SER A 148 23.61 31.18 -5.14
CA SER A 148 22.30 30.80 -5.67
C SER A 148 22.48 29.85 -6.84
N ALA A 149 21.70 28.78 -6.87
CA ALA A 149 21.74 27.77 -7.92
C ALA A 149 21.21 28.32 -9.25
N LEU A 150 21.91 28.04 -10.35
CA LEU A 150 21.38 28.19 -11.72
C LEU A 150 20.91 26.84 -12.27
N GLU A 151 21.68 25.79 -12.00
CA GLU A 151 21.39 24.42 -12.43
C GLU A 151 21.61 23.43 -11.28
N CYS A 152 20.75 22.40 -11.22
CA CYS A 152 20.78 21.34 -10.23
C CYS A 152 20.91 19.98 -10.90
N GLY A 153 21.71 19.09 -10.31
CA GLY A 153 21.86 17.74 -10.83
C GLY A 153 22.42 16.74 -9.83
N CYS A 154 22.33 15.46 -10.21
CA CYS A 154 22.88 14.35 -9.44
C CYS A 154 24.35 14.14 -9.78
N SER A 155 25.18 14.05 -8.75
CA SER A 155 26.61 13.79 -8.91
C SER A 155 27.17 13.20 -7.62
N PHE A 156 28.39 12.65 -7.67
CA PHE A 156 29.00 12.04 -6.50
C PHE A 156 29.03 13.00 -5.32
N CYS A 157 28.61 12.51 -4.16
CA CYS A 157 28.62 13.29 -2.94
C CYS A 157 30.07 13.67 -2.61
N ALA A 158 30.35 14.97 -2.48
CA ALA A 158 31.61 15.44 -1.96
C ALA A 158 31.60 15.24 -0.44
N VAL A 159 32.66 14.65 0.10
CA VAL A 159 32.91 14.69 1.54
C VAL A 159 33.61 16.01 1.81
N ASP A 160 32.85 17.06 2.11
CA ASP A 160 33.44 18.27 2.66
C ASP A 160 34.03 17.90 4.03
N ARG A 161 35.36 17.85 4.11
CA ARG A 161 36.06 17.79 5.40
C ARG A 161 35.88 19.15 6.06
N ILE A 162 34.92 19.22 6.97
CA ILE A 162 34.78 20.27 7.98
C ILE A 162 35.91 20.09 9.01
#